data_AF-M0P6U9-F1
#
_entry.id   AF-M0P6U9-F1
#
_cell.length_a   1.000
_cell.length_b   1.000
_cell.length_c   1.000
_cell.angle_alpha   90.00
_cell.angle_beta   90.00
_cell.angle_gamma   90.00
#
_symmetry.space_group_name_H-M   'P 1'
#
loop_
_entity.id
_entity.type
_entity.pdbx_description
1 polymer ?
#
loop_
_entity_poly.entity_id
_entity_poly.type
_entity_poly.pdbx_seq_one_letter_code
_entity_poly.pdbx_strand_id
1 'polypeptide(L)'
;MYAYSLEEVATTQTIWMLFVLGATLLLGLFSVEAFFTLSFVGLLAVTQLYHPTGESPGWWRWLRLLTGVCFLVFGYVVYRQVLSVI
;
A
#
# COMPACT_ATOMS: atom_id res chain seq x y z
N MET A 1 14.15 8.71 -21.00
CA MET A 1 12.86 8.26 -20.41
C MET A 1 13.23 7.62 -19.09
N TYR A 2 13.10 8.35 -17.97
CA TYR A 2 13.63 7.91 -16.67
C TYR A 2 12.84 6.70 -16.17
N ALA A 3 13.49 5.53 -16.12
CA ALA A 3 12.97 4.41 -15.37
C ALA A 3 13.13 4.78 -13.88
N TYR A 4 12.02 5.11 -13.22
CA TYR A 4 11.99 5.39 -11.79
C TYR A 4 12.65 4.24 -11.02
N SER A 5 13.52 4.57 -10.06
CA SER A 5 14.27 3.56 -9.31
C SER A 5 13.39 2.94 -8.22
N LEU A 6 13.73 1.71 -7.79
CA LEU A 6 13.03 1.05 -6.68
C LEU A 6 13.10 1.88 -5.40
N GLU A 7 14.18 2.64 -5.22
CA GLU A 7 14.40 3.51 -4.06
C GLU A 7 13.39 4.67 -4.00
N GLU A 8 13.03 5.25 -5.14
CA GLU A 8 12.03 6.34 -5.21
C GLU A 8 10.63 5.82 -4.84
N VAL A 9 10.28 4.64 -5.34
CA VAL A 9 9.03 3.95 -5.03
C VAL A 9 8.98 3.62 -3.53
N ALA A 10 10.07 3.07 -2.99
CA ALA A 10 10.17 2.72 -1.57
C ALA A 10 10.11 3.95 -0.67
N THR A 11 10.80 5.03 -1.04
CA THR A 11 10.80 6.30 -0.29
C THR A 11 9.39 6.90 -0.25
N THR A 12 8.71 6.98 -1.39
CA THR A 12 7.35 7.51 -1.48
C THR A 12 6.39 6.69 -0.63
N GLN A 13 6.46 5.36 -0.71
CA GLN A 13 5.64 4.48 0.12
C GLN A 13 5.95 4.65 1.61
N THR A 14 7.23 4.80 1.97
CA THR A 14 7.65 4.99 3.37
C THR A 14 7.12 6.30 3.93
N ILE A 15 7.21 7.39 3.18
CA ILE A 15 6.65 8.69 3.55
C ILE A 15 5.13 8.56 3.77
N TRP A 16 4.43 7.86 2.88
CA TRP A 16 3.00 7.62 3.04
C TRP A 16 2.67 6.83 4.31
N MET A 17 3.39 5.73 4.58
CA MET A 17 3.18 4.93 5.80
C MET A 17 3.44 5.73 7.07
N LEU A 18 4.49 6.56 7.09
CA LEU A 18 4.79 7.45 8.21
C LEU A 18 3.70 8.49 8.41
N PHE A 19 3.19 9.07 7.32
CA PHE A 19 2.07 10.00 7.37
C PHE A 19 0.81 9.35 7.92
N VAL A 20 0.44 8.16 7.43
CA VAL A 20 -0.72 7.39 7.92
C VAL A 20 -0.56 7.03 9.40
N LEU A 21 0.64 6.58 9.81
CA LEU A 21 0.92 6.25 11.20
C LEU A 21 0.75 7.49 12.09
N GLY A 22 1.35 8.62 11.71
CA GLY A 22 1.22 9.87 12.43
C GLY A 22 -0.24 10.33 12.52
N ALA A 23 -0.97 10.32 11.40
CA ALA A 23 -2.37 10.73 11.35
C ALA A 23 -3.27 9.85 12.23
N THR A 24 -3.12 8.52 12.15
CA THR A 24 -3.93 7.59 12.94
C THR A 24 -3.63 7.67 14.44
N LEU A 25 -2.36 7.86 14.83
CA LEU A 25 -1.97 8.07 16.22
C LEU A 25 -2.49 9.40 16.77
N LEU A 26 -2.34 10.50 16.03
CA LEU A 26 -2.81 11.82 16.44
C LEU A 26 -4.33 11.89 16.59
N LEU A 27 -5.07 11.14 15.75
CA LEU A 27 -6.52 11.04 15.82
C LEU A 27 -7.01 10.04 16.89
N GLY A 28 -6.12 9.25 17.50
CA GLY A 28 -6.51 8.19 18.44
C GLY A 28 -7.28 7.03 17.78
N LEU A 29 -7.18 6.91 16.45
CA LEU A 29 -7.87 5.90 15.62
C LEU A 29 -6.93 4.76 15.20
N PHE A 30 -5.82 4.60 15.91
CA PHE A 30 -4.83 3.59 15.55
C PHE A 30 -5.40 2.18 15.75
N SER A 31 -5.52 1.45 14.65
CA SER A 31 -5.75 0.01 14.62
C SER A 31 -4.85 -0.62 13.57
N VAL A 32 -4.51 -1.89 13.76
CA VAL A 32 -3.68 -2.62 12.80
C VAL A 32 -4.41 -2.74 11.46
N GLU A 33 -5.73 -2.99 11.48
CA GLU A 33 -6.55 -3.05 10.26
C GLU A 33 -6.59 -1.71 9.51
N ALA A 34 -6.79 -0.58 10.22
CA ALA A 34 -6.84 0.73 9.59
C ALA A 34 -5.48 1.17 9.05
N PHE A 35 -4.41 0.96 9.82
CA PHE A 35 -3.06 1.26 9.38
C PHE A 35 -2.68 0.45 8.13
N PHE A 36 -2.97 -0.85 8.13
CA PHE A 36 -2.76 -1.72 6.97
C PHE A 36 -3.57 -1.22 5.76
N THR A 37 -4.86 -0.97 5.94
CA THR A 37 -5.76 -0.54 4.86
C THR A 37 -5.30 0.77 4.23
N LEU A 38 -4.99 1.78 5.05
CA LEU A 38 -4.54 3.09 4.57
C LEU A 38 -3.15 3.03 3.92
N SER A 39 -2.24 2.20 4.46
CA SER A 39 -0.92 1.97 3.86
C SER A 39 -1.02 1.22 2.53
N PHE A 40 -1.97 0.28 2.43
CA PHE A 40 -2.26 -0.46 1.21
C PHE A 40 -2.86 0.43 0.12
N VAL A 41 -3.76 1.36 0.48
CA VAL A 41 -4.24 2.40 -0.45
C VAL A 41 -3.08 3.25 -0.97
N GLY A 42 -2.14 3.63 -0.10
CA GLY A 42 -0.91 4.31 -0.52
C GLY A 42 -0.08 3.49 -1.50
N LEU A 43 0.09 2.19 -1.21
CA LEU A 43 0.80 1.27 -2.09
C LEU A 43 0.14 1.22 -3.47
N LEU A 44 -1.19 1.11 -3.53
CA LEU A 44 -1.95 1.14 -4.78
C LEU A 44 -1.73 2.46 -5.53
N ALA A 45 -1.81 3.60 -4.85
CA ALA A 45 -1.55 4.90 -5.46
C ALA A 45 -0.13 4.99 -6.05
N VAL A 46 0.88 4.56 -5.30
CA VAL A 46 2.28 4.49 -5.76
C VAL A 46 2.40 3.55 -6.96
N THR A 47 1.77 2.37 -6.95
CA THR A 47 1.83 1.44 -8.10
C THR A 47 1.22 2.03 -9.37
N GLN A 48 0.18 2.85 -9.25
CA GLN A 48 -0.44 3.53 -10.39
C GLN A 48 0.40 4.71 -10.87
N LEU A 49 0.95 5.49 -9.93
CA LEU A 49 1.77 6.67 -10.22
C LEU A 49 3.07 6.29 -10.94
N TYR A 50 3.70 5.19 -10.55
CA TYR A 50 4.96 4.69 -11.10
C TYR A 50 4.75 3.59 -12.16
N HIS A 51 3.55 3.49 -12.74
CA HIS A 51 3.28 2.47 -13.75
C HIS A 51 4.27 2.59 -14.92
N PRO A 52 5.05 1.53 -15.22
CA PRO A 52 6.05 1.60 -16.28
C PRO A 52 5.35 1.73 -17.64
N THR A 53 5.70 2.78 -18.39
CA THR A 53 5.15 3.06 -19.74
C THR A 53 5.89 2.32 -20.86
N GLY A 54 6.92 1.55 -20.52
CA GLY A 54 7.72 0.74 -21.44
C GLY A 54 8.00 -0.65 -20.88
N GLU A 55 9.20 -1.16 -21.12
CA GLU A 55 9.60 -2.49 -20.66
C GLU A 55 9.57 -2.56 -19.12
N SER A 56 8.75 -3.46 -18.57
CA SER A 56 8.56 -3.57 -17.13
C SER A 56 9.86 -4.01 -16.45
N PRO A 57 10.39 -3.24 -15.49
CA PRO A 57 11.58 -3.65 -14.75
C PRO A 57 11.37 -4.99 -14.02
N GLY A 58 12.41 -5.81 -13.89
CA GLY A 58 12.31 -7.12 -13.23
C GLY A 58 11.77 -7.06 -11.79
N TRP A 59 12.01 -5.96 -11.08
CA TRP A 59 11.47 -5.72 -9.74
C TRP A 59 9.97 -5.40 -9.70
N TRP A 60 9.39 -4.92 -10.81
CA TRP A 60 7.96 -4.60 -10.90
C TRP A 60 7.07 -5.84 -10.70
N ARG A 61 7.56 -7.01 -11.11
CA ARG A 61 6.87 -8.29 -10.88
C ARG A 61 6.71 -8.58 -9.39
N TRP A 62 7.73 -8.33 -8.58
CA TRP A 62 7.68 -8.52 -7.14
C TRP A 62 6.72 -7.53 -6.48
N LEU A 63 6.72 -6.27 -6.94
CA LEU A 63 5.81 -5.26 -6.44
C LEU A 63 4.33 -5.62 -6.75
N ARG A 64 4.03 -6.09 -7.96
CA ARG A 64 2.69 -6.61 -8.30
C ARG A 64 2.30 -7.83 -7.46
N LEU A 65 3.25 -8.74 -7.21
CA LEU A 65 3.00 -9.92 -6.38
C LEU A 65 2.70 -9.50 -4.92
N LEU A 66 3.48 -8.56 -4.38
CA LEU A 66 3.25 -7.97 -3.06
C LEU A 66 1.86 -7.33 -2.98
N THR A 67 1.50 -6.50 -3.96
CA THR A 67 0.15 -5.89 -4.04
C THR A 67 -0.94 -6.95 -4.07
N GLY A 68 -0.76 -8.04 -4.81
CA GLY A 68 -1.70 -9.17 -4.85
C GLY A 68 -1.85 -9.87 -3.49
N VAL A 69 -0.74 -10.09 -2.76
CA VAL A 69 -0.78 -10.65 -1.40
C VAL A 69 -1.50 -9.69 -0.44
N CYS A 70 -1.20 -8.39 -0.52
CA CYS A 70 -1.90 -7.38 0.28
C CYS A 70 -3.41 -7.34 -0.05
N PHE A 71 -3.82 -7.55 -1.30
CA PHE A 71 -5.23 -7.68 -1.66
C PHE A 71 -5.92 -8.84 -0.94
N LEU A 72 -5.26 -10.00 -0.81
CA LEU A 72 -5.81 -11.14 -0.08
C LEU A 72 -5.99 -10.81 1.40
N VAL A 73 -4.98 -10.18 2.01
CA VAL A 73 -5.05 -9.73 3.42
C VAL A 73 -6.15 -8.68 3.60
N PHE A 74 -6.26 -7.72 2.68
CA PHE A 74 -7.32 -6.71 2.68
C PHE A 74 -8.71 -7.35 2.59
N GLY A 75 -8.91 -8.33 1.71
CA GLY A 75 -10.16 -9.07 1.62
C GLY A 75 -10.52 -9.77 2.93
N TYR A 76 -9.55 -10.37 3.61
CA TYR A 76 -9.76 -10.98 4.92
C TYR A 76 -10.10 -9.96 6.01
N VAL A 77 -9.39 -8.82 6.05
CA VAL A 77 -9.67 -7.72 6.98
C VAL A 77 -11.10 -7.21 6.79
N VAL A 78 -11.50 -6.94 5.54
CA VAL A 78 -12.86 -6.50 5.21
C VAL A 78 -13.90 -7.55 5.60
N TYR A 79 -13.65 -8.83 5.30
CA TYR A 79 -14.54 -9.92 5.69
C TYR A 79 -14.77 -9.99 7.21
N ARG A 80 -13.68 -9.92 7.99
CA ARG A 80 -13.74 -9.86 9.45
C ARG A 80 -14.51 -8.64 9.95
N GLN A 81 -14.29 -7.49 9.34
CA GLN A 81 -14.97 -6.25 9.72
C GLN A 81 -16.48 -6.34 9.47
N VAL A 82 -16.89 -6.87 8.30
CA VAL A 82 -18.31 -7.03 7.95
C VAL A 82 -19.01 -7.99 8.91
N LEU A 83 -18.39 -9.13 9.22
CA LEU A 83 -18.96 -10.10 10.16
C LEU A 83 -19.06 -9.60 11.60
N SER A 84 -18.22 -8.64 12.00
CA SER A 84 -18.30 -8.04 13.33
C SER A 84 -19.43 -7.02 13.46
N VAL A 85 -19.92 -6.47 12.34
CA VAL A 85 -20.94 -5.42 12.31
C VAL A 85 -22.35 -6.00 12.13
N ILE A 86 -22.47 -7.17 11.50
CA ILE A 86 -23.72 -7.94 11.35
C ILE A 86 -24.03 -8.69 12.65
#